data_AF-A0ABD0PVE2-F1
#
_entry.id   AF-A0ABD0PVE2-F1
#
_cell.length_a   1.000
_cell.length_b   1.000
_cell.length_c   1.000
_cell.angle_alpha   90.00
_cell.angle_beta   90.00
_cell.angle_gamma   90.00
#
_symmetry.space_group_name_H-M   'P 1'
#
loop_
_entity.id
_entity.type
_entity.pdbx_description
1 polymer ?
#
loop_
_entity_poly.entity_id
_entity_poly.type
_entity_poly.pdbx_seq_one_letter_code
_entity_poly.pdbx_strand_id
1 'polypeptide(L)'
;TLANVHSQFLLNVEALSEFWSVLDEIDEQTWVLEPEKPTRADSMRRIAIDHPPSIQLHPSTIISRDIKLPYRCSSPGNNVSIK
;
A
#
# COMPACT_ATOMS: atom_id res chain seq x y z
N THR A 1 24.39 17.06 -11.08
CA THR A 1 24.85 17.70 -9.82
C THR A 1 23.92 17.28 -8.69
N LEU A 2 24.24 17.60 -7.43
CA LEU A 2 23.33 17.35 -6.30
C LEU A 2 21.95 18.00 -6.51
N ALA A 3 21.92 19.20 -7.08
CA ALA A 3 20.67 19.90 -7.41
C ALA A 3 19.77 19.08 -8.34
N ASN A 4 20.33 18.49 -9.41
CA ASN A 4 19.55 17.63 -10.30
C ASN A 4 18.98 16.39 -9.58
N VAL A 5 19.75 15.75 -8.71
CA VAL A 5 19.29 14.57 -7.95
C VAL A 5 18.16 14.96 -6.99
N HIS A 6 18.30 16.09 -6.30
CA HIS A 6 17.27 16.60 -5.40
C HIS A 6 15.96 16.92 -6.14
N SER A 7 16.04 17.59 -7.30
CA SER A 7 14.87 17.87 -8.12
C SER A 7 14.17 16.59 -8.60
N GLN A 8 14.93 15.58 -9.04
CA GLN A 8 14.36 14.29 -9.44
C GLN A 8 13.73 13.54 -8.27
N PHE A 9 14.33 13.60 -7.08
CA PHE A 9 13.76 13.02 -5.87
C PHE A 9 12.40 13.64 -5.55
N LEU A 10 12.31 14.98 -5.54
CA LEU A 10 11.05 15.68 -5.26
C LEU A 10 9.93 15.32 -6.25
N LEU A 11 10.24 15.25 -7.55
CA LEU A 11 9.28 14.85 -8.58
C LEU A 11 8.74 13.43 -8.35
N ASN A 12 9.61 12.50 -7.95
CA ASN A 12 9.18 11.13 -7.66
C ASN A 12 8.36 11.03 -6.37
N VAL A 13 8.70 11.81 -5.34
CA VAL A 13 7.92 11.90 -4.09
C VAL A 13 6.52 12.46 -4.38
N GLU A 14 6.42 13.52 -5.19
CA GLU A 14 5.15 14.11 -5.59
C GLU A 14 4.29 13.11 -6.39
N ALA A 15 4.89 12.35 -7.30
CA ALA A 15 4.20 11.31 -8.07
C ALA A 15 3.65 10.15 -7.24
N LEU A 16 4.17 9.94 -6.01
CA LEU A 16 3.73 8.90 -5.09
C LEU A 16 2.69 9.37 -4.07
N SER A 17 2.35 10.66 -4.06
CA SER A 17 1.45 11.27 -3.07
C SER A 17 0.07 10.61 -3.01
N GLU A 18 -0.55 10.35 -4.17
CA GLU A 18 -1.84 9.68 -4.27
C GLU A 18 -1.78 8.24 -3.74
N PHE A 19 -0.75 7.48 -4.15
CA PHE A 19 -0.54 6.11 -3.68
C PHE A 19 -0.46 6.04 -2.15
N TRP A 20 0.30 6.95 -1.57
CA TRP A 20 0.47 7.09 -0.14
C TRP A 20 -0.81 7.52 0.58
N SER A 21 -1.61 8.39 -0.02
CA SER A 21 -2.94 8.75 0.52
C SER A 21 -3.88 7.54 0.60
N VAL A 22 -3.86 6.64 -0.40
CA VAL A 22 -4.67 5.42 -0.37
C VAL A 22 -4.19 4.45 0.71
N LEU A 23 -2.87 4.33 0.91
CA LEU A 23 -2.34 3.53 2.02
C LEU A 23 -2.75 4.11 3.38
N ASP A 24 -2.74 5.44 3.54
CA ASP A 24 -3.18 6.09 4.78
C ASP A 24 -4.66 5.81 5.04
N GLU A 25 -5.52 5.88 4.01
CA GLU A 25 -6.95 5.52 4.14
C GLU A 25 -7.14 4.05 4.54
N ILE A 26 -6.38 3.11 3.95
CA ILE A 26 -6.43 1.70 4.33
C ILE A 26 -6.00 1.51 5.79
N ASP A 27 -4.88 2.13 6.18
CA ASP A 27 -4.32 2.01 7.53
C ASP A 27 -5.27 2.63 8.59
N GLU A 28 -6.07 3.65 8.22
CA GLU A 28 -7.09 4.26 9.09
C GLU A 28 -8.42 3.50 9.15
N GLN A 29 -8.88 2.93 8.03
CA GLN A 29 -10.23 2.35 7.91
C GLN A 29 -10.26 0.83 8.12
N THR A 30 -9.10 0.17 8.18
CA THR A 30 -9.03 -1.30 8.25
C THR A 30 -8.13 -1.78 9.37
N TRP A 31 -8.37 -3.00 9.85
CA TRP A 31 -7.43 -3.66 10.75
C TRP A 31 -6.31 -4.31 9.95
N VAL A 32 -5.18 -3.60 9.84
CA VAL A 32 -3.94 -4.13 9.25
C VAL A 32 -3.30 -5.16 10.17
N LEU A 33 -3.09 -6.36 9.66
CA LEU A 33 -2.39 -7.46 10.32
C LEU A 33 -0.91 -7.48 9.96
N GLU A 34 -0.55 -7.15 8.71
CA GLU A 34 0.85 -7.07 8.26
C GLU A 34 1.07 -5.94 7.24
N PRO A 35 2.21 -5.24 7.32
CA PRO A 35 3.16 -5.28 8.44
C PRO A 35 2.54 -4.70 9.72
N GLU A 36 3.00 -5.14 10.90
CA GLU A 36 2.49 -4.64 12.20
C GLU A 36 2.68 -3.12 12.34
N LYS A 37 3.77 -2.58 11.76
CA LYS A 37 4.11 -1.15 11.76
C LYS A 37 4.32 -0.69 10.33
N PRO A 38 3.23 -0.38 9.61
CA PRO A 38 3.31 0.00 8.21
C PRO A 38 4.13 1.26 7.99
N THR A 39 5.00 1.20 6.98
CA THR A 39 5.79 2.34 6.51
C THR A 39 5.42 2.70 5.07
N ARG A 40 5.86 3.88 4.63
CA ARG A 40 5.71 4.35 3.24
C ARG A 40 6.45 3.47 2.21
N ALA A 41 7.41 2.65 2.66
CA ALA A 41 8.13 1.70 1.82
C ALA A 41 7.34 0.39 1.62
N ASP A 42 6.43 0.07 2.52
CA ASP A 42 5.61 -1.14 2.46
C ASP A 42 4.45 -0.90 1.48
N SER A 43 4.48 -1.57 0.33
CA SER A 43 3.47 -1.44 -0.73
C SER A 43 2.29 -2.40 -0.61
N MET A 44 2.28 -3.23 0.43
CA MET A 44 1.28 -4.28 0.65
C MET A 44 0.75 -4.21 2.08
N ARG A 45 -0.54 -4.49 2.25
CA ARG A 45 -1.20 -4.62 3.54
C ARG A 45 -2.02 -5.92 3.56
N ARG A 46 -1.85 -6.71 4.61
CA ARG A 46 -2.76 -7.81 4.91
C ARG A 46 -3.79 -7.31 5.90
N ILE A 47 -5.05 -7.24 5.50
CA ILE A 47 -6.12 -6.70 6.35
C ILE A 47 -7.01 -7.83 6.87
N ALA A 48 -7.54 -7.67 8.08
CA ALA A 48 -8.62 -8.52 8.57
C ALA A 48 -9.95 -8.12 7.92
N ILE A 49 -10.75 -9.13 7.56
CA ILE A 49 -12.11 -8.95 7.05
C ILE A 49 -13.07 -9.49 8.10
N ASP A 50 -14.00 -8.65 8.55
CA ASP A 50 -15.11 -9.10 9.39
C ASP A 50 -15.96 -10.13 8.66
N HIS A 51 -16.23 -11.25 9.32
CA HIS A 51 -17.03 -12.31 8.73
C HIS A 51 -18.50 -11.88 8.64
N PRO A 52 -19.19 -12.08 7.50
CA PRO A 52 -20.63 -11.88 7.46
C PRO A 52 -21.33 -12.94 8.32
N PRO A 53 -22.42 -12.59 9.03
CA PRO A 53 -23.07 -13.47 10.01
C PRO A 53 -23.67 -14.76 9.43
N SER A 54 -23.74 -14.88 8.10
CA SER A 54 -24.27 -16.07 7.40
C SER A 54 -23.25 -17.19 7.17
N ILE A 55 -21.96 -16.95 7.40
CA ILE A 55 -20.90 -17.94 7.20
C ILE A 55 -20.50 -18.52 8.55
N GLN A 56 -20.81 -19.80 8.79
CA GLN A 56 -20.33 -20.54 9.96
C GLN A 56 -18.86 -20.89 9.79
N LEU A 57 -17.97 -20.01 10.25
CA LEU A 57 -16.56 -20.31 10.45
C LEU A 57 -16.30 -20.56 11.93
N HIS A 58 -15.21 -21.28 12.23
CA HIS A 58 -14.77 -21.44 13.61
C HIS A 58 -14.53 -20.05 14.23
N PRO A 59 -14.97 -19.80 15.48
CA PRO A 59 -14.90 -18.49 16.13
C PRO A 59 -13.49 -17.86 16.23
N SER A 60 -12.44 -18.66 16.02
CA SER A 60 -11.04 -18.23 16.06
C SER A 60 -10.44 -17.90 14.69
N THR A 61 -11.20 -18.02 13.60
CA THR A 61 -10.69 -17.84 12.25
C THR A 61 -10.86 -16.40 11.79
N ILE A 62 -9.77 -15.64 11.76
CA ILE A 62 -9.70 -14.35 11.06
C ILE A 62 -9.56 -14.63 9.56
N ILE A 63 -10.47 -14.08 8.75
CA ILE A 63 -10.28 -14.05 7.29
C ILE A 63 -9.41 -12.84 6.98
N SER A 64 -8.34 -13.04 6.22
CA SER A 64 -7.49 -11.93 5.77
C SER A 64 -7.39 -11.86 4.26
N ARG A 65 -7.18 -10.66 3.73
CA ARG A 65 -6.92 -10.45 2.30
C ARG A 65 -5.73 -9.54 2.10
N ASP A 66 -4.90 -9.90 1.12
CA ASP A 66 -3.80 -9.04 0.67
C ASP A 66 -4.36 -7.97 -0.26
N ILE A 67 -4.17 -6.71 0.12
CA ILE A 67 -4.37 -5.57 -0.77
C ILE A 67 -3.02 -5.23 -1.39
N LYS A 68 -2.96 -5.39 -2.72
CA LYS A 68 -1.86 -4.92 -3.54
C LYS A 68 -2.39 -3.82 -4.45
N LEU A 69 -2.05 -2.58 -4.15
CA LEU A 69 -2.40 -1.46 -5.00
C LEU A 69 -1.63 -1.57 -6.33
N PRO A 70 -2.22 -1.17 -7.47
CA PRO A 70 -1.67 -1.40 -8.81
C PRO A 70 -0.38 -0.63 -9.14
N TYR A 71 0.14 0.18 -8.20
CA TYR A 71 1.38 0.92 -8.38
C TYR A 71 2.58 -0.04 -8.33
N ARG A 72 2.93 -0.60 -9.49
CA ARG A 72 4.22 -1.29 -9.66
C ARG A 72 5.30 -0.21 -9.77
N CYS A 73 5.97 0.11 -8.66
CA CYS A 73 7.27 0.79 -8.73
C CYS A 73 8.24 -0.17 -9.42
N SER A 74 8.32 -0.09 -10.74
CA SER A 74 9.29 -0.84 -11.54
C SER A 74 10.57 -0.04 -11.49
N SER A 75 11.65 -0.63 -10.96
CA SER A 75 12.98 -0.04 -10.99
C SER A 75 13.32 0.45 -12.41
N PRO A 76 13.93 1.63 -12.58
CA PRO A 76 14.05 2.27 -13.87
C PRO A 76 15.03 1.53 -14.78
N GLY A 77 14.44 0.79 -15.72
CA GLY A 77 15.01 0.48 -17.03
C GLY A 77 14.04 0.98 -18.09
N ASN A 78 13.90 2.32 -18.17
CA ASN A 78 13.16 3.10 -19.16
C ASN A 78 11.61 3.00 -19.14
N ASN A 79 11.00 4.17 -18.96
CA ASN A 79 9.57 4.51 -19.04
C ASN A 79 8.67 3.97 -17.91
N VAL A 80 8.50 4.80 -16.89
CA VAL A 80 7.36 4.71 -15.97
C VAL A 80 6.15 5.27 -16.71
N SER A 81 5.27 4.41 -17.20
CA SER A 81 3.93 4.81 -17.62
C SER A 81 3.00 4.76 -16.41
N ILE A 82 2.53 5.93 -15.99
CA ILE A 82 1.40 6.08 -15.08
C ILE A 82 0.15 5.79 -15.93
N LYS A 83 -0.64 4.79 -15.54
CA LYS A 83 -1.93 4.49 -16.15
C LYS A 83 -2.97 4.31 -15.06
#